data_AF-A0A7X0LM58-F1
#
_entry.id   AF-A0A7X0LM58-F1
#
_cell.length_a   1.000
_cell.length_b   1.000
_cell.length_c   1.000
_cell.angle_alpha   90.00
_cell.angle_beta   90.00
_cell.angle_gamma   90.00
#
_symmetry.space_group_name_H-M   'P 1'
#
loop_
_entity.id
_entity.type
_entity.pdbx_description
1 polymer ?
#
loop_
_entity_poly.entity_id
_entity_poly.type
_entity_poly.pdbx_seq_one_letter_code
_entity_poly.pdbx_strand_id
1 'polypeptide(L)' 'MIQPPNLGGQWSEAAGRERLSDKNIEANGMTKYVKAGDGVYEKHAGSGPDVISADDL' A
#
# COMPACT_ATOMS: atom_id res chain seq x y z
N MET A 1 -5.94 -25.02 8.93
CA MET A 1 -5.39 -23.71 9.34
C MET A 1 -6.43 -23.02 10.19
N ILE A 2 -6.16 -22.75 11.46
CA ILE A 2 -7.09 -22.03 12.34
C ILE A 2 -6.59 -20.58 12.39
N GLN A 3 -7.32 -19.67 11.74
CA GLN A 3 -7.09 -18.24 11.95
C GLN A 3 -7.62 -17.88 13.34
N PRO A 4 -6.84 -17.21 14.21
CA PRO A 4 -7.30 -16.84 15.54
C PRO A 4 -8.55 -15.97 15.44
N PRO A 5 -9.47 -16.03 16.44
CA PRO A 5 -10.69 -15.23 16.44
C PRO A 5 -10.31 -13.78 16.24
N ASN A 6 -11.12 -13.05 15.47
CA ASN A 6 -10.75 -11.73 15.02
C ASN A 6 -10.56 -10.77 16.20
N LEU A 7 -9.35 -10.70 16.73
CA LEU A 7 -8.91 -9.75 17.75
C LEU A 7 -9.24 -8.37 17.21
N GLY A 8 -10.07 -7.62 17.94
CA GLY A 8 -10.69 -6.34 17.52
C GLY A 8 -9.72 -5.22 17.15
N GLY A 9 -8.42 -5.50 17.02
CA GLY A 9 -7.42 -4.60 16.47
C GLY A 9 -7.14 -4.81 14.97
N GLN A 10 -7.47 -5.97 14.38
CA GLN A 10 -7.02 -6.26 12.99
C GLN A 10 -7.72 -5.41 11.91
N TRP A 11 -8.89 -4.85 12.23
CA TRP A 11 -9.66 -3.93 11.39
C TRP A 11 -9.58 -2.49 11.91
N SER A 12 -8.78 -2.24 12.96
CA SER A 12 -8.53 -0.89 13.43
C SER A 12 -7.61 -0.16 12.45
N GLU A 13 -7.80 1.15 12.31
CA GLU A 13 -6.99 2.00 11.42
C GLU A 13 -5.50 1.88 11.71
N ALA A 14 -5.10 1.68 12.98
CA ALA A 14 -3.72 1.45 13.37
C ALA A 14 -3.11 0.19 12.72
N ALA A 15 -3.82 -0.94 12.74
CA ALA A 15 -3.34 -2.18 12.11
C ALA A 15 -3.36 -2.10 10.59
N GLY A 16 -4.33 -1.38 10.01
CA GLY A 16 -4.33 -1.06 8.58
C GLY A 16 -3.12 -0.21 8.18
N ARG A 17 -2.78 0.79 8.99
CA ARG A 17 -1.61 1.64 8.79
C ARG A 17 -0.30 0.87 8.91
N GLU A 18 -0.18 -0.04 9.87
CA GLU A 18 1.02 -0.89 10.00
C GLU A 18 1.20 -1.84 8.80
N ARG A 19 0.11 -2.40 8.26
CA ARG A 19 0.16 -3.25 7.05
C ARG A 19 0.54 -2.47 5.80
N LEU A 20 0.11 -1.21 5.71
CA LEU A 20 0.40 -0.30 4.59
C LEU A 20 1.62 0.60 4.84
N SER A 21 2.39 0.35 5.89
CA SER A 21 3.67 1.01 6.14
C SER A 21 4.65 0.68 5.03
N ASP A 22 5.50 1.63 4.66
CA ASP A 22 6.43 1.52 3.55
C ASP A 22 7.31 0.26 3.64
N LYS A 23 7.78 -0.07 4.86
CA LYS A 23 8.55 -1.29 5.14
C LYS A 23 7.82 -2.59 4.75
N ASN A 24 6.51 -2.67 4.98
CA ASN A 24 5.72 -3.85 4.63
C ASN A 24 5.41 -3.87 3.14
N ILE A 25 5.21 -2.71 2.51
CA ILE A 25 4.98 -2.62 1.07
C ILE A 25 6.23 -3.06 0.30
N GLU A 26 7.41 -2.59 0.70
CA GLU A 26 8.70 -3.05 0.17
C GLU A 26 8.92 -4.54 0.41
N ALA A 27 8.65 -5.03 1.63
CA ALA A 27 8.83 -6.45 1.97
C ALA A 27 7.88 -7.39 1.21
N ASN A 28 6.69 -6.93 0.82
CA ASN A 28 5.73 -7.71 0.05
C ASN A 28 5.87 -7.54 -1.47
N GLY A 29 6.90 -6.80 -1.93
CA GLY A 29 7.11 -6.55 -3.36
C GLY A 29 6.02 -5.69 -4.01
N MET A 30 5.22 -5.00 -3.20
CA MET A 30 4.19 -4.08 -3.67
C MET A 30 4.82 -2.70 -3.91
N THR A 31 4.21 -1.90 -4.79
CA THR A 31 4.59 -0.49 -4.96
C THR A 31 3.39 0.38 -4.64
N LYS A 32 3.59 1.39 -3.79
CA LYS A 32 2.56 2.35 -3.40
C LYS A 32 2.67 3.59 -4.27
N TYR A 33 1.55 4.00 -4.84
CA TYR A 33 1.42 5.21 -5.63
C TYR A 33 0.41 6.16 -4.97
N VAL A 34 0.71 7.45 -4.96
CA VAL A 34 -0.16 8.51 -4.44
C VAL A 34 -0.60 9.39 -5.60
N LYS A 35 -1.88 9.75 -5.65
CA LYS A 35 -2.41 10.61 -6.71
C LYS A 35 -1.79 12.00 -6.62
N ALA A 36 -1.07 12.40 -7.66
CA ALA A 36 -0.38 13.68 -7.73
C ALA A 36 -1.21 14.79 -8.41
N GLY A 37 -2.18 14.40 -9.25
CA GLY A 37 -3.02 15.33 -10.03
C GLY A 37 -3.14 14.87 -11.48
N ASP A 38 -4.12 15.37 -12.23
CA ASP A 38 -4.25 15.16 -13.69
C ASP A 38 -4.16 13.69 -14.17
N GLY A 39 -4.64 12.74 -13.36
CA GLY A 39 -4.59 11.30 -13.70
C GLY A 39 -3.22 10.65 -13.47
N VAL A 40 -2.27 11.37 -12.91
CA VAL A 40 -0.92 10.90 -12.60
C VAL A 40 -0.84 10.44 -11.14
N TYR A 41 -0.11 9.36 -10.91
CA TYR A 41 0.25 8.88 -9.58
C TYR A 41 1.76 8.80 -9.43
N GLU A 42 2.28 9.37 -8.34
CA GLU A 42 3.70 9.36 -7.98
C GLU A 42 4.00 8.21 -7.03
N LYS A 43 5.16 7.59 -7.21
CA LYS A 43 5.64 6.52 -6.34
C LYS A 43 5.97 7.05 -4.96
N HIS A 44 5.38 6.42 -3.94
CA HIS A 44 5.66 6.71 -2.55
C HIS A 44 6.67 5.75 -1.94
N ALA A 45 6.55 4.45 -2.26
CA ALA A 45 7.34 3.38 -1.68
C ALA A 45 7.35 2.14 -2.60
N GLY A 46 8.44 1.38 -2.59
CA GLY A 46 8.63 0.18 -3.42
C GLY A 46 9.54 0.39 -4.63
N SER A 47 9.64 -0.64 -5.47
CA SER A 47 10.63 -0.72 -6.56
C SER A 47 10.09 -0.39 -7.96
N GLY A 48 8.84 0.06 -8.07
CA GLY A 48 8.24 0.43 -9.35
C GLY A 48 8.78 1.73 -9.96
N PRO A 49 8.34 2.09 -11.17
CA PRO A 49 8.65 3.38 -11.81
C PRO A 49 8.15 4.55 -10.97
N ASP A 50 8.85 5.70 -11.04
CA ASP A 50 8.59 6.86 -10.18
C ASP A 50 7.22 7.52 -10.42
N VAL A 51 6.65 7.35 -11.60
CA VAL A 51 5.36 7.93 -12.00
C VAL A 51 4.58 6.91 -12.83
N ILE A 52 3.29 6.77 -12.58
CA ILE A 52 2.33 6.02 -13.42
C ILE A 52 1.17 6.92 -13.83
N SER A 53 0.71 6.78 -15.07
CA SER A 53 -0.47 7.49 -15.58
C SER A 53 -1.70 6.60 -15.47
N ALA A 54 -2.89 7.19 -15.30
CA ALA A 54 -4.15 6.44 -15.33
C ALA A 54 -4.40 5.75 -16.68
N ASP A 55 -3.84 6.27 -17.77
CA ASP A 55 -3.87 5.65 -19.10
C ASP A 55 -2.96 4.42 -19.24
N ASP A 56 -2.03 4.20 -18.30
CA ASP A 56 -1.09 3.07 -18.29
C ASP A 56 -1.53 1.90 -17.37
N LEU A 57 -2.69 2.04 -16.67
CA LEU A 57 -3.26 1.06 -15.73
C LEU A 57 -4.46 0.30 -16.33
#